data_AF-A0AA36J7C4-F1
#
_entry.id   AF-A0AA36J7C4-F1
#
_cell.length_a   1.000
_cell.length_b   1.000
_cell.length_c   1.000
_cell.angle_alpha   90.00
_cell.angle_beta   90.00
_cell.angle_gamma   90.00
#
_symmetry.space_group_name_H-M   'P 1'
#
loop_
_entity.id
_entity.type
_entity.pdbx_description
1 polymer ?
#
loop_
_entity_poly.entity_id
_entity_poly.type
_entity_poly.pdbx_seq_one_letter_code
_entity_poly.pdbx_strand_id
1 'polypeptide(L)'
;MCAEVDRLQRCQPPSWLTVAESIKVYELNCQKVKNATSDFKTYQFDVSDAQNVIWAQQGEAAQELCDQAKQKLNGDDVSSAARLAVDAWGQHIMNGTVCCPLPHAPFCLDTSASPTSFVVFGLFSWVILMFIFAVIARSPQHPHEKEYEETDKAVSLWRA
;
A
#
# COMPACT_ATOMS: atom_id res chain seq x y z
N MET A 1 -3.48 9.81 -21.37
CA MET A 1 -4.69 9.26 -20.70
C MET A 1 -4.18 8.38 -19.58
N CYS A 2 -3.88 8.96 -18.42
CA CYS A 2 -3.42 8.19 -17.28
C CYS A 2 -4.65 7.60 -16.63
N ALA A 3 -4.69 6.27 -16.53
CA ALA A 3 -5.73 5.54 -15.86
C ALA A 3 -5.98 6.17 -14.48
N GLU A 4 -7.24 6.50 -14.25
CA GLU A 4 -7.84 6.76 -12.96
C GLU A 4 -7.67 5.46 -12.15
N VAL A 5 -6.46 5.23 -11.65
CA VAL A 5 -6.16 4.13 -10.75
C VAL A 5 -7.11 4.33 -9.60
N ASP A 6 -8.10 3.45 -9.51
CA ASP A 6 -9.12 3.37 -8.47
C ASP A 6 -8.60 4.04 -7.22
N ARG A 7 -9.22 5.19 -6.84
CA ARG A 7 -8.97 5.87 -5.57
C ARG A 7 -8.90 4.80 -4.51
N LEU A 8 -7.67 4.44 -4.16
CA LEU A 8 -7.40 3.23 -3.43
C LEU A 8 -8.18 3.35 -2.12
N GLN A 9 -9.09 2.40 -1.87
CA GLN A 9 -9.80 2.21 -0.60
C GLN A 9 -8.84 1.97 0.60
N ARG A 10 -7.54 2.30 0.46
CA ARG A 10 -6.49 2.17 1.48
C ARG A 10 -6.68 3.15 2.64
N CYS A 11 -7.30 4.31 2.40
CA CYS A 11 -7.53 5.33 3.43
C CYS A 11 -8.92 5.21 4.07
N GLN A 12 -9.34 4.00 4.45
CA GLN A 12 -10.62 3.82 5.14
C GLN A 12 -10.44 3.33 6.57
N PRO A 13 -11.18 3.90 7.54
CA PRO A 13 -11.25 3.35 8.88
C PRO A 13 -11.83 1.92 8.80
N PRO A 14 -11.28 0.95 9.56
CA PRO A 14 -11.82 -0.40 9.58
C PRO A 14 -13.26 -0.42 10.10
N SER A 15 -14.10 -1.29 9.51
CA SER A 15 -15.52 -1.41 9.87
C SER A 15 -15.78 -1.96 11.28
N TRP A 16 -14.76 -2.52 11.92
CA TRP A 16 -14.82 -3.09 13.26
C TRP A 16 -14.48 -2.09 14.38
N LEU A 17 -14.14 -0.83 14.05
CA LEU A 17 -13.94 0.20 15.06
C LEU A 17 -15.23 0.48 15.83
N THR A 18 -15.10 0.66 17.13
CA THR A 18 -16.21 1.16 17.96
C THR A 18 -16.56 2.60 17.61
N VAL A 19 -17.74 3.06 18.04
CA VAL A 19 -18.15 4.46 17.88
C VAL A 19 -17.13 5.41 18.49
N ALA A 20 -16.68 5.14 19.73
CA ALA A 20 -15.69 5.97 20.42
C ALA A 20 -14.34 6.02 19.68
N GLU A 21 -13.91 4.89 19.11
CA GLU A 21 -12.68 4.84 18.29
C GLU A 21 -12.85 5.60 16.98
N SER A 22 -14.01 5.51 16.35
CA SER A 22 -14.32 6.24 15.10
C SER A 22 -14.32 7.76 15.33
N ILE A 23 -14.83 8.23 16.48
CA ILE A 23 -14.74 9.64 16.90
C ILE A 23 -13.27 10.07 17.02
N LYS A 24 -12.44 9.27 17.70
CA LYS A 24 -11.00 9.57 17.83
C LYS A 24 -10.31 9.63 16.47
N VAL A 25 -10.64 8.73 15.55
CA VAL A 25 -10.11 8.76 14.17
C VAL A 25 -10.51 10.07 13.47
N TYR A 26 -11.77 10.49 13.59
CA TYR A 26 -12.24 11.77 13.07
C TYR A 26 -11.44 12.95 13.66
N GLU A 27 -11.36 13.05 14.99
CA GLU A 27 -10.69 14.15 15.68
C GLU A 27 -9.21 14.24 15.30
N LEU A 28 -8.52 13.10 15.29
CA LEU A 28 -7.09 13.03 15.00
C LEU A 28 -6.78 13.47 13.56
N ASN A 29 -7.55 12.99 12.57
CA ASN A 29 -7.30 13.34 11.18
C ASN A 29 -7.68 14.80 10.88
N CYS A 30 -8.81 15.29 11.39
CA CYS A 30 -9.19 16.69 11.18
C CYS A 30 -8.28 17.68 11.93
N GLN A 31 -7.73 17.30 13.08
CA GLN A 31 -6.70 18.10 13.73
C GLN A 31 -5.42 18.17 12.90
N LYS A 32 -5.00 17.06 12.27
CA LYS A 32 -3.85 17.06 11.35
C LYS A 32 -4.07 17.94 10.13
N VAL A 33 -5.26 17.89 9.51
CA VAL A 33 -5.64 18.78 8.39
C VAL A 33 -5.53 20.24 8.82
N LYS A 34 -6.08 20.58 9.99
CA LYS A 34 -6.01 21.94 10.54
C LYS A 34 -4.56 22.40 10.76
N ASN A 35 -3.74 21.54 11.36
CA ASN A 35 -2.33 21.84 11.61
C ASN A 35 -1.57 22.04 10.29
N ALA A 36 -1.69 21.09 9.34
CA ALA A 36 -1.03 21.18 8.05
C ALA A 36 -1.43 22.43 7.26
N THR A 37 -2.73 22.78 7.26
CA THR A 37 -3.22 24.00 6.60
C THR A 37 -2.69 25.27 7.27
N SER A 38 -2.51 25.26 8.59
CA SER A 38 -1.89 26.36 9.33
C SER A 38 -0.39 26.48 9.03
N ASP A 39 0.31 25.35 8.96
CA ASP A 39 1.73 25.30 8.62
C ASP A 39 1.95 25.81 7.19
N PHE A 40 1.11 25.41 6.22
CA PHE A 40 1.17 25.94 4.85
C PHE A 40 1.03 27.46 4.80
N LYS A 41 0.09 28.04 5.55
CA LYS A 41 -0.05 29.50 5.64
C LYS A 41 1.19 30.18 6.22
N THR A 42 1.91 29.49 7.11
CA THR A 42 3.13 30.00 7.72
C THR A 42 4.29 30.02 6.72
N TYR A 43 4.43 28.96 5.91
CA TYR A 43 5.52 28.80 4.95
C TYR A 43 5.17 29.21 3.51
N GLN A 44 4.00 29.83 3.29
CA GLN A 44 3.56 30.20 1.95
C GLN A 44 4.55 31.13 1.23
N PHE A 45 5.33 31.93 1.95
CA PHE A 45 6.32 32.83 1.33
C PHE A 45 7.63 32.14 0.96
N ASP A 46 7.83 30.89 1.40
CA ASP A 46 9.06 30.11 1.17
C ASP A 46 8.94 29.15 -0.01
N VAL A 47 7.79 29.09 -0.68
CA VAL A 47 7.53 28.23 -1.83
C VAL A 47 7.09 29.03 -3.04
N SER A 48 7.20 28.42 -4.23
CA SER A 48 6.76 29.04 -5.47
C SER A 48 5.25 29.33 -5.48
N ASP A 49 4.82 30.34 -6.24
CA ASP A 49 3.39 30.69 -6.39
C ASP A 49 2.55 29.50 -6.88
N ALA A 50 3.09 28.69 -7.79
CA ALA A 50 2.43 27.48 -8.28
C ALA A 50 2.19 26.47 -7.14
N GLN A 51 3.17 26.30 -6.26
CA GLN A 51 3.06 25.40 -5.12
C GLN A 51 2.11 25.93 -4.05
N ASN A 52 2.10 27.25 -3.83
CA ASN A 52 1.12 27.91 -2.97
C ASN A 52 -0.31 27.67 -3.41
N VAL A 53 -0.61 27.80 -4.70
CA VAL A 53 -1.95 27.56 -5.24
C VAL A 53 -2.37 26.10 -5.01
N ILE A 54 -1.48 25.15 -5.26
CA ILE A 54 -1.77 23.72 -5.03
C ILE A 54 -2.05 23.45 -3.54
N TRP A 55 -1.20 23.94 -2.65
CA TRP A 55 -1.37 23.74 -1.20
C TRP A 55 -2.62 24.42 -0.66
N ALA A 56 -2.96 25.62 -1.16
CA ALA A 56 -4.18 26.31 -0.79
C ALA A 56 -5.43 25.51 -1.21
N GLN A 57 -5.47 25.03 -2.45
CA GLN A 57 -6.59 24.22 -2.97
C GLN A 57 -6.73 22.89 -2.22
N GLN A 58 -5.61 22.22 -1.93
CA GLN A 58 -5.61 20.98 -1.16
C GLN A 58 -6.08 21.20 0.28
N GLY A 59 -5.62 22.28 0.92
CA GLY A 59 -6.04 22.66 2.27
C GLY A 59 -7.54 22.98 2.34
N GLU A 60 -8.07 23.73 1.37
CA GLU A 60 -9.49 24.07 1.29
C GLU A 60 -10.36 22.82 1.11
N ALA A 61 -10.03 21.94 0.16
CA ALA A 61 -10.76 20.70 -0.07
C ALA A 61 -10.71 19.75 1.14
N ALA A 62 -9.55 19.65 1.81
CA ALA A 62 -9.43 18.86 3.03
C ALA A 62 -10.28 19.44 4.18
N GLN A 63 -10.30 20.76 4.33
CA GLN A 63 -11.09 21.43 5.35
C GLN A 63 -12.59 21.24 5.12
N GLU A 64 -13.05 21.34 3.87
CA GLU A 64 -14.45 21.10 3.50
C GLU A 64 -14.89 19.67 3.88
N LEU A 65 -14.05 18.66 3.61
CA LEU A 65 -14.34 17.28 4.01
C LEU A 65 -14.43 17.12 5.53
N CYS A 66 -13.60 17.82 6.30
CA CYS A 66 -13.70 17.83 7.76
C CYS A 66 -14.97 18.53 8.26
N ASP A 67 -15.43 19.58 7.58
CA ASP A 67 -16.69 20.24 7.90
C ASP A 67 -17.89 19.34 7.58
N GLN A 68 -17.86 18.63 6.45
CA GLN A 68 -18.85 17.59 6.13
C GLN A 68 -18.81 16.43 7.14
N ALA A 69 -17.62 16.00 7.56
CA ALA A 69 -17.46 14.98 8.59
C ALA A 69 -18.09 15.41 9.92
N LYS A 70 -17.92 16.68 10.30
CA LYS A 70 -18.55 17.25 11.50
C LYS A 70 -20.08 17.25 11.39
N GLN A 71 -20.63 17.55 10.23
CA GLN A 71 -22.08 17.46 10.01
C GLN A 71 -22.58 16.02 10.17
N LYS A 72 -21.83 15.02 9.68
CA LYS A 72 -22.14 13.59 9.86
C LYS A 72 -22.06 13.16 11.31
N LEU A 73 -21.07 13.65 12.05
CA LEU A 73 -20.93 13.39 13.49
C LEU A 73 -22.14 13.93 14.27
N ASN A 74 -22.60 15.13 13.95
CA ASN A 74 -23.79 15.73 14.56
C ASN A 74 -25.10 15.04 14.17
N GLY A 75 -25.11 14.31 13.05
CA GLY A 75 -26.24 13.52 12.57
C GLY A 75 -26.17 12.03 12.93
N ASP A 76 -25.38 11.68 13.95
CA ASP A 76 -25.16 10.31 14.47
C ASP A 76 -24.54 9.30 13.48
N ASP A 77 -24.04 9.75 12.32
CA ASP A 77 -23.34 8.92 11.33
C ASP A 77 -21.81 8.99 11.54
N VAL A 78 -21.37 8.41 12.66
CA VAL A 78 -19.98 8.46 13.12
C VAL A 78 -19.02 7.72 12.17
N SER A 79 -19.48 6.63 11.54
CA SER A 79 -18.65 5.85 10.60
C SER A 79 -18.34 6.67 9.35
N SER A 80 -19.34 7.36 8.77
CA SER A 80 -19.11 8.27 7.64
C SER A 80 -18.26 9.48 8.04
N ALA A 81 -18.44 10.01 9.24
CA ALA A 81 -17.60 11.11 9.76
C ALA A 81 -16.12 10.71 9.82
N ALA A 82 -15.82 9.54 10.38
CA ALA A 82 -14.46 9.00 10.43
C ALA A 82 -13.89 8.79 9.02
N ARG A 83 -14.68 8.25 8.09
CA ARG A 83 -14.24 8.03 6.70
C ARG A 83 -13.86 9.35 6.01
N LEU A 84 -14.73 10.36 6.10
CA LEU A 84 -14.49 11.68 5.50
C LEU A 84 -13.23 12.35 6.08
N ALA A 85 -12.98 12.21 7.38
CA ALA A 85 -11.78 12.75 8.00
C ALA A 85 -10.50 12.04 7.54
N VAL A 86 -10.52 10.72 7.42
CA VAL A 86 -9.37 9.96 6.89
C VAL A 86 -9.13 10.31 5.41
N ASP A 87 -10.18 10.52 4.62
CA ASP A 87 -10.06 10.98 3.23
C ASP A 87 -9.49 12.40 3.13
N ALA A 88 -9.93 13.31 4.01
CA ALA A 88 -9.39 14.68 4.06
C ALA A 88 -7.87 14.69 4.27
N TRP A 89 -7.38 13.93 5.24
CA TRP A 89 -5.94 13.81 5.48
C TRP A 89 -5.24 13.02 4.37
N GLY A 90 -5.72 11.81 4.12
CA GLY A 90 -5.04 10.85 3.26
C GLY A 90 -5.03 11.27 1.81
N GLN A 91 -6.18 11.66 1.24
CA GLN A 91 -6.30 11.97 -0.18
C GLN A 91 -5.89 13.42 -0.49
N HIS A 92 -6.32 14.39 0.32
CA HIS A 92 -6.14 15.81 -0.04
C HIS A 92 -4.83 16.39 0.48
N ILE A 93 -4.41 16.06 1.71
CA ILE A 93 -3.11 16.54 2.24
C ILE A 93 -1.97 15.62 1.80
N MET A 94 -2.16 14.30 1.89
CA MET A 94 -1.10 13.32 1.63
C MET A 94 -1.15 12.72 0.21
N ASN A 95 -2.07 13.16 -0.67
CA ASN A 95 -2.19 12.66 -2.05
C ASN A 95 -2.26 11.12 -2.17
N GLY A 96 -2.92 10.46 -1.22
CA GLY A 96 -3.06 9.01 -1.16
C GLY A 96 -1.79 8.25 -0.78
N THR A 97 -0.76 8.94 -0.27
CA THR A 97 0.53 8.32 0.12
C THR A 97 0.60 7.94 1.59
N VAL A 98 -0.17 8.60 2.47
CA VAL A 98 -0.16 8.30 3.91
C VAL A 98 -1.58 8.33 4.46
N CYS A 99 -2.05 7.20 4.97
CA CYS A 99 -3.37 7.05 5.56
C CYS A 99 -3.27 6.84 7.09
N CYS A 100 -4.11 7.50 7.88
CA CYS A 100 -4.16 7.29 9.34
C CYS A 100 -5.54 6.76 9.79
N PRO A 101 -5.89 5.50 9.44
CA PRO A 101 -7.24 4.97 9.65
C PRO A 101 -7.50 4.45 11.08
N LEU A 102 -6.49 4.41 11.94
CA LEU A 102 -6.57 3.82 13.28
C LEU A 102 -6.41 4.90 14.37
N PRO A 103 -7.17 4.80 15.48
CA PRO A 103 -7.16 5.82 16.55
C PRO A 103 -5.87 5.82 17.39
N HIS A 104 -5.14 4.70 17.41
CA HIS A 104 -4.01 4.45 18.32
C HIS A 104 -2.74 4.00 17.59
N ALA A 105 -2.68 4.13 16.26
CA ALA A 105 -1.49 3.71 15.55
C ALA A 105 -0.33 4.70 15.82
N PRO A 106 0.85 4.21 16.28
CA PRO A 106 2.01 5.07 16.51
C PRO A 106 2.54 5.69 15.20
N PHE A 107 2.21 5.09 14.06
CA PHE A 107 2.57 5.55 12.72
C PHE A 107 1.38 5.41 11.78
N CYS A 108 1.27 6.30 10.80
CA CYS A 108 0.31 6.17 9.71
C CYS A 108 0.81 5.17 8.67
N LEU A 109 -0.11 4.54 7.94
CA LEU A 109 0.23 3.61 6.87
C LEU A 109 0.75 4.41 5.68
N ASP A 110 2.01 4.20 5.32
CA ASP A 110 2.56 4.67 4.06
C ASP A 110 2.08 3.73 2.95
N THR A 111 1.27 4.26 2.05
CA THR A 111 0.67 3.59 0.91
C THR A 111 1.42 3.88 -0.38
N SER A 112 2.50 4.65 -0.33
CA SER A 112 3.41 4.78 -1.45
C SER A 112 4.03 3.41 -1.75
N ALA A 113 3.70 2.85 -2.91
CA ALA A 113 4.46 1.72 -3.41
C ALA A 113 5.83 2.27 -3.83
N SER A 114 6.84 2.12 -2.97
CA SER A 114 8.19 2.58 -3.29
C SER A 114 8.64 1.91 -4.60
N PRO A 115 9.20 2.66 -5.57
CA PRO A 115 9.80 2.07 -6.78
C PRO A 115 10.81 0.98 -6.43
N THR A 116 11.49 1.12 -5.29
CA THR A 116 12.42 0.13 -4.75
C THR A 116 11.74 -1.20 -4.43
N SER A 117 10.50 -1.18 -3.94
CA SER A 117 9.73 -2.40 -3.69
C SER A 117 9.46 -3.16 -4.98
N PHE A 118 9.12 -2.47 -6.08
CA PHE A 118 8.93 -3.13 -7.39
C PHE A 118 10.21 -3.76 -7.91
N VAL A 119 11.35 -3.10 -7.77
CA VAL A 119 12.66 -3.65 -8.16
C VAL A 119 12.98 -4.90 -7.34
N VAL A 120 12.76 -4.87 -6.03
CA VAL A 120 13.00 -6.03 -5.14
C VAL A 120 12.09 -7.19 -5.51
N PHE A 121 10.78 -6.95 -5.72
CA PHE A 121 9.87 -8.00 -6.16
C PHE A 121 10.26 -8.58 -7.52
N GLY A 122 10.63 -7.73 -8.48
CA GLY A 122 11.09 -8.17 -9.80
C GLY A 122 12.34 -9.06 -9.73
N LEU A 123 13.35 -8.63 -8.97
CA LEU A 123 14.58 -9.41 -8.76
C LEU A 123 14.30 -10.73 -8.05
N PHE A 124 13.47 -10.71 -7.02
CA PHE A 124 13.12 -11.91 -6.25
C PHE A 124 12.33 -12.92 -7.11
N SER A 125 11.33 -12.45 -7.86
CA SER A 125 10.59 -13.29 -8.81
C SER A 125 11.48 -13.87 -9.91
N TRP A 126 12.45 -13.09 -10.42
CA TRP A 126 13.43 -13.58 -11.38
C TRP A 126 14.29 -14.72 -10.81
N VAL A 127 14.80 -14.57 -9.58
CA VAL A 127 15.58 -15.61 -8.90
C VAL A 127 14.76 -16.87 -8.69
N ILE A 128 13.49 -16.74 -8.28
CA ILE A 128 12.58 -17.90 -8.12
C ILE A 128 12.37 -18.62 -9.44
N LEU A 129 12.10 -17.89 -10.53
CA LEU A 129 11.91 -18.48 -11.85
C LEU A 129 13.16 -19.24 -12.30
N MET A 130 14.34 -18.64 -12.14
CA MET A 130 15.62 -19.31 -12.45
C MET A 130 15.83 -20.59 -11.64
N PHE A 131 15.47 -20.58 -10.35
CA PHE A 131 15.54 -21.77 -9.51
C PHE A 131 14.60 -22.87 -10.01
N ILE A 132 13.35 -22.53 -10.34
CA ILE A 132 12.36 -23.50 -10.88
C ILE A 132 12.87 -24.10 -12.20
N PHE A 133 13.36 -23.27 -13.13
CA PHE A 133 13.93 -23.75 -14.39
C PHE A 133 15.14 -24.67 -14.17
N ALA A 134 16.02 -24.35 -13.22
CA ALA A 134 17.16 -25.20 -12.90
C ALA A 134 16.75 -26.56 -12.33
N VAL A 135 15.69 -26.62 -11.51
CA VAL A 135 15.14 -27.88 -10.98
C VAL A 135 14.51 -28.72 -12.08
N ILE A 136 13.69 -28.10 -12.95
CA ILE A 136 13.03 -28.80 -14.07
C ILE A 136 14.06 -29.29 -15.09
N ALA A 137 15.08 -28.49 -15.42
CA ALA A 137 16.14 -28.88 -16.34
C ALA A 137 17.00 -30.04 -15.80
N ARG A 138 16.99 -30.27 -14.48
CA ARG A 138 17.66 -31.40 -13.81
C ARG A 138 16.78 -32.64 -13.68
N SER A 139 15.51 -32.61 -14.12
CA SER A 139 14.72 -33.84 -14.21
C SER A 139 15.47 -34.84 -15.09
N PRO A 140 15.83 -36.02 -14.57
CA PRO A 140 16.58 -37.00 -15.35
C PRO A 140 15.70 -37.41 -16.54
N GLN A 141 16.12 -37.03 -17.74
CA GLN A 141 15.71 -37.78 -18.93
C GLN A 141 16.15 -39.22 -18.68
N HIS A 142 15.17 -40.12 -18.63
CA HIS A 142 15.26 -41.57 -18.42
C HIS A 142 16.69 -42.14 -18.40
N PRO A 143 17.13 -42.79 -17.31
CA PRO A 143 18.42 -43.47 -17.32
C PRO A 143 18.43 -44.46 -18.49
N HIS A 144 19.48 -44.30 -19.28
CA HIS A 144 19.83 -45.09 -20.44
C HIS A 144 19.51 -46.57 -20.25
N GLU A 145 18.63 -47.09 -21.12
CA GLU A 145 18.41 -48.52 -21.38
C GLU A 145 19.72 -49.31 -21.67
N LYS A 146 20.85 -48.62 -21.82
CA LYS A 146 22.18 -49.19 -22.07
C LYS A 146 22.91 -49.70 -20.82
N GLU A 147 22.51 -49.31 -19.61
CA GLU A 147 23.22 -49.73 -18.38
C GLU A 147 22.88 -51.19 -17.99
N TYR A 148 21.73 -51.71 -18.41
CA TYR A 148 21.31 -53.09 -18.15
C TYR A 148 22.01 -54.13 -19.04
N GLU A 149 22.38 -53.77 -20.28
CA GLU A 149 23.04 -54.72 -21.20
C GLU A 149 24.52 -54.97 -20.83
N GLU A 150 25.17 -53.97 -20.22
CA GLU A 150 26.58 -54.08 -19.79
C GLU A 150 26.70 -54.81 -18.45
N THR A 151 25.73 -54.65 -17.54
CA THR A 151 25.67 -55.42 -16.29
C THR A 151 25.35 -56.89 -16.54
N ASP A 152 24.47 -57.23 -17.48
CA ASP A 152 24.20 -58.63 -17.84
C ASP A 152 25.41 -59.31 -18.49
N LYS A 153 26.17 -58.61 -19.34
CA LYS A 153 27.43 -59.13 -19.90
C LYS A 153 28.48 -59.35 -18.81
N ALA A 154 28.64 -58.42 -17.88
CA ALA A 154 29.56 -58.57 -16.76
C ALA A 154 29.19 -59.77 -15.86
N VAL A 155 27.90 -59.95 -15.54
CA VAL A 155 27.44 -61.08 -14.72
C VAL A 155 27.62 -62.43 -15.45
N SER A 156 27.45 -62.47 -16.77
CA SER A 156 27.69 -63.68 -17.56
C SER A 156 29.16 -64.11 -17.61
N LEU A 157 30.10 -63.15 -17.62
CA LEU A 157 31.54 -63.41 -17.60
C LEU A 157 32.04 -63.96 -16.26
N TRP A 158 31.36 -63.67 -15.15
CA TRP A 158 31.68 -64.21 -13.83
C TRP A 158 31.11 -65.62 -13.58
N ARG A 159 30.19 -66.10 -14.44
CA ARG A 159 29.56 -67.42 -14.31
C ARG A 159 30.17 -68.50 -15.22
N ALA A 160 31.09 -68.12 -16.12
CA ALA A 160 31.85 -69.04 -16.98
C ALA A 160 33.18 -69.42 -16.33
#